data_AF-A0A011P5F4-F1
#
_entry.id   AF-A0A011P5F4-F1
#
_cell.length_a   1.000
_cell.length_b   1.000
_cell.length_c   1.000
_cell.angle_alpha   90.00
_cell.angle_beta   90.00
_cell.angle_gamma   90.00
#
_symmetry.space_group_name_H-M   'P 1'
#
loop_
_entity.id
_entity.type
_entity.pdbx_description
1 polymer ?
#
loop_
_entity_poly.entity_id
_entity_poly.type
_entity_poly.pdbx_seq_one_letter_code
_entity_poly.pdbx_strand_id
1 'polypeptide(L)'
;MMQMESDSQPPILLDARDLEPPEPMVRTMEALDKLATSERLLVLLPREPYPLYRALQLNGFTWKSERRADGTVEVLIQHQAP
;
A
#
# COMPACT_ATOMS: atom_id res chain seq x y z
N MET A 1 2.47 -31.09 -6.88
CA MET A 1 1.47 -30.20 -7.50
C MET A 1 1.04 -29.19 -6.45
N MET A 2 1.14 -27.90 -6.79
CA MET A 2 0.60 -26.66 -6.16
C MET A 2 1.62 -25.56 -6.53
N GLN A 3 1.65 -25.20 -7.82
CA GLN A 3 1.11 -23.93 -8.36
C GLN A 3 1.93 -22.73 -7.84
N MET A 4 3.00 -22.39 -8.56
CA MET A 4 3.04 -21.20 -9.42
C MET A 4 2.84 -19.89 -8.64
N GLU A 5 3.85 -19.47 -7.88
CA GLU A 5 3.95 -18.07 -7.46
C GLU A 5 4.78 -17.35 -8.52
N SER A 6 4.07 -16.72 -9.47
CA SER A 6 4.66 -15.91 -10.53
C SER A 6 5.65 -14.90 -9.96
N ASP A 7 6.83 -14.88 -10.57
CA ASP A 7 7.91 -13.91 -10.42
C ASP A 7 7.38 -12.49 -10.23
N SER A 8 7.36 -12.00 -8.99
CA SER A 8 7.05 -10.61 -8.67
C SER A 8 7.64 -10.32 -7.29
N GLN A 9 8.65 -9.44 -7.26
CA GLN A 9 9.34 -8.92 -6.08
C GLN A 9 8.41 -8.84 -4.84
N PRO A 10 8.85 -9.29 -3.64
CA PRO A 10 8.07 -9.09 -2.43
C PRO A 10 7.75 -7.60 -2.25
N PRO A 11 6.54 -7.24 -1.83
CA PRO A 11 6.18 -5.84 -1.67
C PRO A 11 7.05 -5.20 -0.57
N ILE A 12 7.42 -3.95 -0.80
CA ILE A 12 8.09 -3.12 0.19
C ILE A 12 7.11 -2.90 1.34
N LEU A 13 7.50 -3.24 2.57
CA LEU A 13 6.64 -3.08 3.74
C LEU A 13 6.84 -1.71 4.38
N LEU A 14 5.74 -0.98 4.57
CA LEU A 14 5.68 0.27 5.33
C LEU A 14 4.73 0.09 6.52
N ASP A 15 5.28 -0.05 7.71
CA ASP A 15 4.48 -0.07 8.94
C ASP A 15 4.21 1.36 9.42
N ALA A 16 2.95 1.76 9.36
CA ALA A 16 2.46 3.08 9.76
C ALA A 16 1.39 2.98 10.85
N ARG A 17 1.32 1.85 11.58
CA ARG A 17 0.33 1.62 12.65
C ARG A 17 0.57 2.48 13.88
N ASP A 18 1.83 2.76 14.19
CA ASP A 18 2.23 3.56 15.36
C ASP A 18 2.31 5.07 15.07
N LEU A 19 1.92 5.50 13.88
CA LEU A 19 2.01 6.91 13.46
C LEU A 19 0.68 7.64 13.70
N GLU A 20 0.77 8.83 14.28
CA GLU A 20 -0.39 9.72 14.45
C GLU A 20 -0.78 10.39 13.12
N PRO A 21 -2.05 10.70 12.88
CA PRO A 21 -2.42 11.49 11.70
C PRO A 21 -1.81 12.90 11.74
N PRO A 22 -1.23 13.43 10.64
CA PRO A 22 -1.26 12.92 9.25
C PRO A 22 -0.05 12.07 8.80
N GLU A 23 0.89 11.74 9.68
CA GLU A 23 2.15 11.05 9.37
C GLU A 23 1.99 9.76 8.52
N PRO A 24 1.03 8.84 8.77
CA PRO A 24 0.84 7.65 7.93
C PRO A 24 0.65 8.00 6.45
N MET A 25 -0.11 9.07 6.18
CA MET A 25 -0.39 9.52 4.83
C MET A 25 0.88 10.06 4.18
N VAL A 26 1.61 10.93 4.88
CA VAL A 26 2.84 11.54 4.39
C VAL A 26 3.87 10.46 4.06
N ARG A 27 4.10 9.50 4.97
CA ARG A 27 5.04 8.38 4.76
C ARG A 27 4.63 7.49 3.59
N THR A 28 3.34 7.23 3.43
CA THR A 28 2.85 6.45 2.31
C THR A 28 3.12 7.16 0.98
N MET A 29 2.81 8.46 0.88
CA MET A 29 3.06 9.25 -0.32
C MET A 29 4.57 9.36 -0.64
N GLU A 30 5.42 9.57 0.37
CA GLU A 30 6.88 9.60 0.20
C GLU A 30 7.45 8.25 -0.29
N ALA A 31 6.87 7.13 0.15
CA ALA A 31 7.25 5.80 -0.32
C ALA A 31 6.78 5.56 -1.76
N LEU A 32 5.58 6.01 -2.10
CA LEU A 32 5.04 5.90 -3.46
C LEU A 32 5.80 6.74 -4.49
N ASP A 33 6.29 7.92 -4.09
CA ASP A 33 7.12 8.79 -4.93
C ASP A 33 8.44 8.09 -5.38
N LYS A 34 8.93 7.16 -4.56
CA LYS A 34 10.15 6.39 -4.81
C LYS A 34 9.89 4.99 -5.38
N LEU A 35 8.63 4.56 -5.44
CA LEU A 35 8.24 3.20 -5.82
C LEU A 35 8.41 3.02 -7.34
N ALA A 36 9.19 2.03 -7.78
CA ALA A 36 9.32 1.74 -9.20
C ALA A 36 8.04 1.09 -9.76
N THR A 37 7.83 1.18 -11.08
CA THR A 37 6.64 0.61 -11.76
C THR A 37 6.53 -0.91 -11.64
N SER A 38 7.65 -1.61 -11.44
CA SER A 38 7.70 -3.05 -11.20
C SER A 38 7.55 -3.44 -9.73
N GLU A 39 7.51 -2.46 -8.82
CA GLU A 39 7.46 -2.68 -7.38
C GLU A 39 6.05 -2.49 -6.82
N ARG A 40 5.85 -3.03 -5.62
CA ARG A 40 4.60 -2.95 -4.88
C ARG A 40 4.91 -2.49 -3.47
N LEU A 41 4.03 -1.68 -2.89
CA LEU A 41 4.15 -1.17 -1.53
C LEU A 41 3.01 -1.75 -0.69
N LEU A 42 3.34 -2.44 0.40
CA LEU A 42 2.37 -2.90 1.39
C LEU A 42 2.42 -1.97 2.60
N VAL A 43 1.34 -1.24 2.86
CA VAL A 43 1.23 -0.33 3.99
C VAL A 43 0.35 -0.96 5.06
N LEU A 44 0.84 -0.98 6.30
CA LEU A 44 0.04 -1.36 7.47
C LEU A 44 -0.44 -0.11 8.18
N LEU A 45 -1.76 0.00 8.34
CA LEU A 45 -2.40 1.17 8.93
C LEU A 45 -3.27 0.76 10.12
N PRO A 46 -3.43 1.65 11.11
CA PRO A 46 -4.26 1.35 12.27
C PRO A 46 -5.76 1.43 11.96
N ARG A 47 -6.13 1.97 10.78
CA ARG A 47 -7.51 2.15 10.30
C ARG A 47 -7.55 2.45 8.80
N GLU A 48 -8.75 2.41 8.22
CA GLU A 48 -9.03 2.72 6.81
C GLU A 48 -8.62 4.15 6.42
N PRO A 49 -7.69 4.33 5.46
CA PRO A 49 -7.24 5.64 5.01
C PRO A 49 -8.09 6.16 3.85
N TYR A 50 -9.39 6.40 4.04
CA TYR A 50 -10.27 6.87 2.96
C TYR A 50 -9.73 8.07 2.14
N PRO A 51 -9.07 9.09 2.74
CA PRO A 51 -8.47 10.18 1.97
C PRO A 51 -7.32 9.72 1.04
N LEU A 52 -6.58 8.70 1.45
CA LEU A 52 -5.45 8.17 0.69
C LEU A 52 -5.93 7.52 -0.61
N TYR A 53 -7.01 6.75 -0.60
CA TYR A 53 -7.53 6.07 -1.80
C TYR A 53 -7.81 7.04 -2.95
N ARG A 54 -8.37 8.22 -2.64
CA ARG A 54 -8.57 9.28 -3.64
C ARG A 54 -7.23 9.76 -4.21
N ALA A 55 -6.22 9.98 -3.35
CA ALA A 55 -4.90 10.38 -3.80
C ALA A 55 -4.25 9.31 -4.68
N LEU A 56 -4.34 8.02 -4.31
CA LEU A 56 -3.80 6.91 -5.11
C LEU A 56 -4.38 6.90 -6.52
N GLN A 57 -5.71 7.01 -6.63
CA GLN A 57 -6.39 7.03 -7.92
C GLN A 57 -5.96 8.21 -8.80
N LEU A 58 -5.83 9.41 -8.21
CA LEU A 58 -5.39 10.60 -8.92
C LEU A 58 -3.93 10.52 -9.40
N ASN A 59 -3.09 9.76 -8.68
CA ASN A 59 -1.68 9.57 -9.01
C ASN A 59 -1.42 8.32 -9.88
N GLY A 60 -2.47 7.64 -10.37
CA GLY A 60 -2.32 6.49 -11.25
C GLY A 60 -1.85 5.22 -10.54
N PHE A 61 -2.23 5.05 -9.27
CA PHE A 61 -1.98 3.83 -8.51
C PHE A 61 -3.24 2.98 -8.38
N THR A 62 -3.05 1.67 -8.39
CA THR A 62 -4.07 0.71 -7.97
C THR A 62 -3.76 0.21 -6.57
N TRP A 63 -4.80 -0.12 -5.81
CA TRP A 63 -4.63 -0.64 -4.47
C TRP A 63 -5.61 -1.78 -4.16
N LYS A 64 -5.21 -2.63 -3.22
CA LYS A 64 -6.05 -3.64 -2.60
C LYS A 64 -5.94 -3.47 -1.10
N SER A 65 -7.06 -3.20 -0.43
CA SER A 65 -7.11 -3.11 1.03
C SER A 65 -7.74 -4.35 1.64
N GLU A 66 -7.22 -4.77 2.78
CA GLU A 66 -7.75 -5.87 3.57
C GLU A 66 -7.69 -5.50 5.05
N ARG A 67 -8.81 -5.66 5.76
CA ARG A 67 -8.87 -5.44 7.20
C ARG A 67 -8.64 -6.77 7.90
N ARG A 68 -7.61 -6.83 8.72
CA ARG A 68 -7.30 -7.96 9.58
C ARG A 68 -8.19 -8.00 10.83
N ALA A 69 -8.27 -9.17 11.44
CA ALA A 69 -9.05 -9.42 12.65
C ALA A 69 -8.56 -8.62 13.87
N ASP A 70 -7.29 -8.21 13.89
CA ASP A 70 -6.68 -7.37 14.93
C ASP A 70 -7.01 -5.87 14.77
N GLY A 71 -7.72 -5.49 13.70
CA GLY A 71 -8.04 -4.10 13.37
C GLY A 71 -7.02 -3.42 12.46
N THR A 72 -5.89 -4.08 12.15
CA THR A 72 -4.91 -3.58 11.17
C THR A 72 -5.54 -3.55 9.78
N VAL A 73 -5.24 -2.51 9.02
CA VAL A 73 -5.61 -2.39 7.61
C VAL A 73 -4.34 -2.55 6.77
N GLU A 74 -4.28 -3.63 6.02
CA GLU A 74 -3.34 -3.80 4.92
C GLU A 74 -3.80 -2.96 3.73
N VAL A 75 -2.88 -2.24 3.10
CA VAL A 75 -3.11 -1.65 1.78
C VAL A 75 -1.93 -2.00 0.89
N LEU A 76 -2.15 -2.92 -0.06
CA LEU A 76 -1.18 -3.22 -1.10
C LEU A 76 -1.40 -2.26 -2.26
N ILE A 77 -0.38 -1.48 -2.60
CA ILE A 77 -0.40 -0.43 -3.60
C ILE A 77 0.62 -0.77 -4.69
N GLN A 78 0.26 -0.51 -5.95
CA GLN A 78 1.13 -0.72 -7.10
C GLN A 78 0.77 0.29 -8.20
N HIS A 79 1.70 0.54 -9.11
CA HIS A 79 1.42 1.39 -10.27
C HIS A 79 0.28 0.78 -11.09
N GLN A 80 -0.66 1.62 -11.53
CA GLN A 80 -1.66 1.20 -12.50
C GLN A 80 -0.93 0.90 -13.81
N ALA A 81 -1.12 -0.29 -14.35
CA ALA A 81 -0.62 -0.60 -15.68
C ALA A 81 -1.19 0.42 -16.69
N PRO A 82 -0.37 0.96 -17.61
CA PRO A 82 -0.82 1.91 -18.62
C PRO A 82 -1.85 1.32 -19.59
#